data_AF-A0A520XSQ1-F1
#
_entry.id   AF-A0A520XSQ1-F1
#
_cell.length_a   1.000
_cell.length_b   1.000
_cell.length_c   1.000
_cell.angle_alpha   90.00
_cell.angle_beta   90.00
_cell.angle_gamma   90.00
#
_symmetry.space_group_name_H-M   'P 1'
#
loop_
_entity.id
_entity.type
_entity.pdbx_description
1 polymer ?
#
loop_
_entity_poly.entity_id
_entity_poly.type
_entity_poly.pdbx_seq_one_letter_code
_entity_poly.pdbx_strand_id
1 'polypeptide(L)'
;MDINTAFATMMGTSKPQGTSMFEPEHVHEIAALYDMAMGGEGEFRKRPFVMANNTFVVPPLRFAHDSALCMAEQVRVGMPINLLSAGQAGATSPAALAGSLVQALAECLAALTCVNLISPGHPCIMGLWPFVSDLRTGAMSGGSGEEAILNAAAAQVTNYLGLPVGVAAGMADSKLPDNQAGHEKGLAISLAANAGANIIYESAGMLASIMACSLEAMVIDNDMLGAINRTVRGIEITPETLSTQAMRDVVFGAGHFLGHEQTLSMMQSEYTYPLVGDRNSPDDWVDAGAKNVKDRAHEYVLRTLATHVPDHVPAENVAQIRAAFDNIRLDTGRLD
;
A
#
# COMPACT_ATOMS: atom_id res chain seq x y z
N MET A 1 -5.64 3.54 17.27
CA MET A 1 -4.38 2.85 17.54
C MET A 1 -3.94 3.21 18.94
N ASP A 2 -3.51 2.22 19.72
CA ASP A 2 -2.90 2.43 21.02
C ASP A 2 -1.37 2.57 20.88
N ILE A 3 -0.72 3.02 21.96
CA ILE A 3 0.72 3.28 21.98
C ILE A 3 1.60 2.05 21.74
N ASN A 4 1.18 0.84 22.13
CA ASN A 4 1.97 -0.36 21.90
C ASN A 4 2.02 -0.72 20.42
N THR A 5 0.88 -0.59 19.74
CA THR A 5 0.81 -0.82 18.31
C THR A 5 1.67 0.21 17.55
N ALA A 6 1.59 1.50 17.92
CA ALA A 6 2.42 2.54 17.32
C ALA A 6 3.93 2.29 17.54
N PHE A 7 4.32 1.89 18.75
CA PHE A 7 5.70 1.51 19.05
C PHE A 7 6.14 0.30 18.22
N ALA A 8 5.32 -0.74 18.13
CA ALA A 8 5.62 -1.96 17.40
C ALA A 8 5.82 -1.70 15.90
N THR A 9 4.93 -0.92 15.27
CA THR A 9 5.05 -0.61 13.84
C THR A 9 6.24 0.31 13.57
N MET A 10 6.50 1.29 14.44
CA MET A 10 7.68 2.15 14.37
C MET A 10 8.98 1.34 14.45
N MET A 11 9.08 0.40 15.38
CA MET A 11 10.27 -0.45 15.52
C MET A 11 10.38 -1.50 14.40
N GLY A 12 9.26 -1.91 13.81
CA GLY A 12 9.23 -2.95 12.78
C GLY A 12 9.70 -2.50 11.39
N THR A 13 9.80 -1.20 11.11
CA THR A 13 10.22 -0.71 9.79
C THR A 13 10.69 0.74 9.79
N SER A 14 11.70 1.04 8.96
CA SER A 14 12.14 2.41 8.66
C SER A 14 11.34 3.07 7.52
N LYS A 15 10.42 2.33 6.88
CA LYS A 15 9.55 2.85 5.81
C LYS A 15 8.44 3.74 6.38
N PRO A 16 7.89 4.68 5.58
CA PRO A 16 6.70 5.44 5.97
C PRO A 16 5.52 4.53 6.32
N GLN A 17 4.68 4.98 7.25
CA GLN A 17 3.59 4.18 7.81
C GLN A 17 2.24 4.89 7.65
N GLY A 18 1.16 4.12 7.54
CA GLY A 18 -0.20 4.60 7.64
C GLY A 18 -0.89 3.98 8.86
N THR A 19 -1.58 4.78 9.66
CA THR A 19 -2.28 4.31 10.88
C THR A 19 -3.56 5.09 11.16
N SER A 20 -4.50 4.50 11.89
CA SER A 20 -5.72 5.17 12.37
C SER A 20 -5.72 5.34 13.90
N MET A 21 -6.18 6.49 14.36
CA MET A 21 -6.48 6.77 15.77
C MET A 21 -7.98 6.91 15.94
N PHE A 22 -8.52 6.35 17.03
CA PHE A 22 -9.95 6.34 17.32
C PHE A 22 -10.33 7.31 18.43
N GLU A 23 -9.34 7.79 19.20
CA GLU A 23 -9.54 8.74 20.29
C GLU A 23 -8.55 9.91 20.11
N PRO A 24 -9.00 11.17 20.29
CA PRO A 24 -8.17 12.36 20.15
C PRO A 24 -6.91 12.34 21.05
N GLU A 25 -7.02 11.81 22.25
CA GLU A 25 -5.95 11.75 23.25
C GLU A 25 -4.77 10.90 22.75
N HIS A 26 -5.07 9.76 22.13
CA HIS A 26 -4.06 8.88 21.54
C HIS A 26 -3.27 9.56 20.41
N VAL A 27 -3.82 10.57 19.71
CA VAL A 27 -3.09 11.29 18.66
C VAL A 27 -1.88 12.02 19.24
N HIS A 28 -2.07 12.70 20.37
CA HIS A 28 -1.01 13.46 21.03
C HIS A 28 0.02 12.56 21.70
N GLU A 29 -0.43 11.50 22.37
CA GLU A 29 0.47 10.50 22.97
C GLU A 29 1.36 9.83 21.94
N ILE A 30 0.78 9.43 20.80
CA ILE A 30 1.52 8.81 19.70
C ILE A 30 2.47 9.81 19.03
N ALA A 31 2.05 11.07 18.86
CA ALA A 31 2.94 12.11 18.34
C ALA A 31 4.15 12.34 19.25
N ALA A 32 3.94 12.37 20.57
CA ALA A 32 5.02 12.49 21.55
C ALA A 32 5.99 11.29 21.49
N LEU A 33 5.46 10.07 21.33
CA LEU A 33 6.28 8.88 21.12
C LEU A 33 7.16 9.02 19.87
N TYR A 34 6.60 9.50 18.75
CA TYR A 34 7.36 9.70 17.51
C TYR A 34 8.40 10.82 17.62
N ASP A 35 8.09 11.90 18.35
CA ASP A 35 9.04 12.96 18.65
C ASP A 35 10.27 12.42 19.40
N MET A 36 10.03 11.65 20.47
CA MET A 36 11.11 11.02 21.23
C MET A 36 11.94 10.06 20.37
N ALA A 37 11.30 9.28 19.49
CA ALA A 37 11.99 8.40 18.56
C ALA A 37 12.89 9.15 17.58
N MET A 38 12.49 10.36 17.21
CA MET A 38 13.19 11.24 16.26
C MET A 38 14.23 12.16 16.93
N GLY A 39 14.34 12.12 18.26
CA GLY A 39 15.37 12.85 19.02
C GLY A 39 14.88 14.09 19.76
N GLY A 40 13.56 14.33 19.84
CA GLY A 40 13.02 15.39 20.69
C GLY A 40 11.66 15.93 20.25
N GLU A 41 11.07 16.76 21.11
CA GLU A 41 9.79 17.41 20.88
C GLU A 41 9.74 18.21 19.57
N GLY A 42 8.69 18.01 18.78
CA GLY A 42 8.46 18.66 17.50
C GLY A 42 9.27 18.12 16.32
N GLU A 43 10.16 17.14 16.50
CA GLU A 43 10.93 16.55 15.40
C GLU A 43 10.04 15.76 14.44
N PHE A 44 9.02 15.06 14.93
CA PHE A 44 8.05 14.36 14.10
C PHE A 44 7.31 15.34 13.18
N ARG A 45 6.87 16.49 13.71
CA ARG A 45 6.18 17.52 12.92
C ARG A 45 7.04 18.08 11.78
N LYS A 46 8.35 18.21 12.00
CA LYS A 46 9.29 18.70 10.97
C LYS A 46 9.46 17.72 9.82
N ARG A 47 9.37 16.41 10.11
CA ARG A 47 9.55 15.34 9.13
C ARG A 47 8.63 14.15 9.45
N PRO A 48 7.31 14.27 9.18
CA PRO A 48 6.37 13.23 9.54
C PRO A 48 6.59 11.99 8.66
N PHE A 49 6.83 10.85 9.30
CA PHE A 49 6.96 9.55 8.63
C PHE A 49 5.70 8.69 8.75
N VAL A 50 4.70 9.17 9.50
CA VAL A 50 3.42 8.50 9.71
C VAL A 50 2.29 9.36 9.19
N MET A 51 1.47 8.77 8.33
CA MET A 51 0.24 9.33 7.83
C MET A 51 -0.95 8.80 8.62
N ALA A 52 -1.88 9.68 8.96
CA ALA A 52 -3.13 9.31 9.61
C ALA A 52 -4.18 8.90 8.57
N ASN A 53 -4.54 7.62 8.55
CA ASN A 53 -5.73 7.09 7.90
C ASN A 53 -6.96 7.47 8.71
N ASN A 54 -7.73 8.45 8.25
CA ASN A 54 -8.88 8.97 8.97
C ASN A 54 -10.19 8.72 8.22
N THR A 55 -11.03 7.86 8.77
CA THR A 55 -12.41 7.62 8.33
C THR A 55 -13.35 8.66 8.95
N PHE A 56 -13.20 9.91 8.50
CA PHE A 56 -13.92 11.08 9.04
C PHE A 56 -15.44 11.00 8.82
N VAL A 57 -15.88 10.20 7.85
CA VAL A 57 -17.27 10.05 7.43
C VAL A 57 -17.78 8.65 7.76
N VAL A 58 -19.05 8.58 8.15
CA VAL A 58 -19.89 7.38 8.09
C VAL A 58 -20.80 7.55 6.88
N PRO A 59 -20.49 6.94 5.73
CA PRO A 59 -21.32 7.06 4.54
C PRO A 59 -22.77 6.59 4.81
N PRO A 60 -23.78 7.28 4.26
CA PRO A 60 -23.66 8.39 3.31
C PRO A 60 -23.61 9.78 3.98
N LEU A 61 -22.63 10.60 3.58
CA LEU A 61 -22.60 12.06 3.75
C LEU A 61 -22.72 12.58 5.20
N ARG A 62 -22.21 11.83 6.19
CA ARG A 62 -22.25 12.23 7.62
C ARG A 62 -20.90 12.10 8.28
N PHE A 63 -20.42 13.17 8.89
CA PHE A 63 -19.18 13.12 9.65
C PHE A 63 -19.37 12.28 10.92
N ALA A 64 -18.46 11.35 11.17
CA ALA A 64 -18.33 10.66 12.44
C ALA A 64 -17.74 11.65 13.45
N HIS A 65 -18.45 11.90 14.55
CA HIS A 65 -18.04 12.89 15.54
C HIS A 65 -16.60 12.66 16.03
N ASP A 66 -16.30 11.45 16.50
CA ASP A 66 -15.00 11.16 17.12
C ASP A 66 -13.87 11.10 16.10
N SER A 67 -14.12 10.57 14.89
CA SER A 67 -13.13 10.59 13.80
C SER A 67 -12.81 12.01 13.33
N ALA A 68 -13.83 12.89 13.29
CA ALA A 68 -13.64 14.29 12.92
C ALA A 68 -12.83 15.06 13.98
N LEU A 69 -13.03 14.75 15.27
CA LEU A 69 -12.17 15.28 16.34
C LEU A 69 -10.73 14.77 16.20
N CYS A 70 -10.55 13.47 15.97
CA CYS A 70 -9.23 12.90 15.68
C CYS A 70 -8.57 13.57 14.48
N MET A 71 -9.33 13.86 13.42
CA MET A 71 -8.83 14.57 12.23
C MET A 71 -8.30 15.95 12.61
N ALA A 72 -9.04 16.70 13.42
CA ALA A 72 -8.59 18.02 13.90
C ALA A 72 -7.30 17.91 14.75
N GLU A 73 -7.21 16.93 15.65
CA GLU A 73 -5.98 16.73 16.43
C GLU A 73 -4.80 16.29 15.56
N GLN A 74 -5.02 15.43 14.56
CA GLN A 74 -3.99 15.01 13.59
C GLN A 74 -3.40 16.21 12.83
N VAL A 75 -4.26 17.17 12.42
CA VAL A 75 -3.81 18.44 11.84
C VAL A 75 -2.96 19.22 12.85
N ARG A 76 -3.41 19.32 14.10
CA ARG A 76 -2.68 20.08 15.15
C ARG A 76 -1.30 19.53 15.44
N VAL A 77 -1.13 18.21 15.49
CA VAL A 77 0.20 17.60 15.70
C VAL A 77 1.07 17.58 14.43
N GLY A 78 0.48 17.79 13.26
CA GLY A 78 1.22 17.89 12.00
C GLY A 78 1.32 16.59 11.22
N MET A 79 0.44 15.62 11.50
CA MET A 79 0.36 14.36 10.74
C MET A 79 -0.28 14.61 9.38
N PRO A 80 0.35 14.20 8.26
CA PRO A 80 -0.33 14.10 6.97
C PRO A 80 -1.58 13.23 7.11
N ILE A 81 -2.66 13.59 6.44
CA ILE A 81 -3.95 12.90 6.61
C ILE A 81 -4.40 12.28 5.29
N ASN A 82 -4.68 10.99 5.32
CA ASN A 82 -5.42 10.31 4.28
C ASN A 82 -6.91 10.37 4.63
N LEU A 83 -7.68 11.12 3.83
CA LEU A 83 -9.09 11.40 4.04
C LEU A 83 -9.92 10.26 3.43
N LEU A 84 -10.39 9.34 4.26
CA LEU A 84 -11.04 8.11 3.83
C LEU A 84 -12.56 8.22 3.77
N SER A 85 -13.11 8.12 2.57
CA SER A 85 -14.54 7.84 2.33
C SER A 85 -14.69 6.41 1.83
N ALA A 86 -15.34 5.56 2.65
CA ALA A 86 -15.49 4.13 2.45
C ALA A 86 -16.96 3.74 2.20
N GLY A 87 -17.61 4.41 1.24
CA GLY A 87 -18.99 4.10 0.85
C GLY A 87 -19.05 2.80 0.05
N GLN A 88 -20.02 1.93 0.34
CA GLN A 88 -20.19 0.66 -0.35
C GLN A 88 -21.37 0.74 -1.32
N ALA A 89 -21.07 0.63 -2.62
CA ALA A 89 -22.04 0.70 -3.70
C ALA A 89 -23.13 -0.35 -3.51
N GLY A 90 -24.38 0.13 -3.44
CA GLY A 90 -25.56 -0.70 -3.20
C GLY A 90 -25.90 -0.94 -1.73
N ALA A 91 -25.12 -0.38 -0.80
CA ALA A 91 -25.40 -0.41 0.64
C ALA A 91 -25.36 0.99 1.26
N THR A 92 -24.18 1.60 1.38
CA THR A 92 -23.98 2.93 2.00
C THR A 92 -23.67 4.04 0.99
N SER A 93 -23.66 3.70 -0.30
CA SER A 93 -23.66 4.62 -1.44
C SER A 93 -24.53 4.06 -2.59
N PRO A 94 -24.91 4.87 -3.60
CA PRO A 94 -25.77 4.42 -4.70
C PRO A 94 -25.19 3.20 -5.44
N ALA A 95 -26.02 2.22 -5.78
CA ALA A 95 -25.60 1.03 -6.54
C ALA A 95 -24.98 1.37 -7.90
N ALA A 96 -25.40 2.47 -8.52
CA ALA A 96 -24.76 2.99 -9.72
C ALA A 96 -23.36 3.52 -9.38
N LEU A 97 -22.33 2.94 -10.01
CA LEU A 97 -20.91 3.25 -9.73
C LEU A 97 -20.60 4.76 -9.82
N ALA A 98 -21.17 5.46 -10.80
CA ALA A 98 -21.01 6.91 -10.94
C ALA A 98 -21.52 7.68 -9.71
N GLY A 99 -22.66 7.26 -9.14
CA GLY A 99 -23.21 7.88 -7.93
C GLY A 99 -22.34 7.60 -6.69
N SER A 100 -21.82 6.37 -6.58
CA SER A 100 -20.86 6.02 -5.52
C SER A 100 -19.58 6.85 -5.60
N LEU A 101 -19.02 7.01 -6.80
CA LEU A 101 -17.82 7.82 -7.03
C LEU A 101 -18.05 9.31 -6.69
N VAL A 102 -19.17 9.88 -7.13
CA VAL A 102 -19.53 11.27 -6.81
C VAL A 102 -19.72 11.46 -5.31
N GLN A 103 -20.37 10.51 -4.63
CA GLN A 103 -20.53 10.57 -3.18
C GLN A 103 -19.17 10.55 -2.47
N ALA A 104 -18.28 9.62 -2.80
CA ALA A 104 -16.96 9.52 -2.19
C ALA A 104 -16.14 10.80 -2.40
N LEU A 105 -16.16 11.35 -3.63
CA LEU A 105 -15.51 12.62 -3.92
C LEU A 105 -16.08 13.78 -3.10
N ALA A 106 -17.41 13.88 -2.99
CA ALA A 106 -18.05 14.95 -2.23
C ALA A 106 -17.69 14.89 -0.73
N GLU A 107 -17.67 13.69 -0.15
CA GLU A 107 -17.26 13.47 1.23
C GLU A 107 -15.81 13.89 1.46
N CYS A 108 -14.88 13.45 0.61
CA CYS A 108 -13.46 13.82 0.75
C CYS A 108 -13.20 15.31 0.52
N LEU A 109 -13.90 15.96 -0.41
CA LEU A 109 -13.80 17.41 -0.62
C LEU A 109 -14.32 18.20 0.58
N ALA A 110 -15.38 17.72 1.25
CA ALA A 110 -15.87 18.32 2.48
C ALA A 110 -14.81 18.24 3.59
N ALA A 111 -14.16 17.09 3.78
CA ALA A 111 -13.11 16.94 4.77
C ALA A 111 -11.86 17.75 4.44
N LEU A 112 -11.45 17.79 3.17
CA LEU A 112 -10.34 18.63 2.72
C LEU A 112 -10.61 20.11 3.03
N THR A 113 -11.86 20.55 2.84
CA THR A 113 -12.28 21.91 3.20
C THR A 113 -12.16 22.13 4.71
N CYS A 114 -12.64 21.21 5.54
CA CYS A 114 -12.49 21.28 6.99
C CYS A 114 -11.01 21.36 7.43
N VAL A 115 -10.14 20.54 6.85
CA VAL A 115 -8.71 20.57 7.16
C VAL A 115 -8.09 21.91 6.78
N ASN A 116 -8.42 22.46 5.61
CA ASN A 116 -7.90 23.77 5.19
C ASN A 116 -8.44 24.94 6.03
N LEU A 117 -9.61 24.81 6.65
CA LEU A 117 -10.11 25.79 7.62
C LEU A 117 -9.34 25.75 8.95
N ILE A 118 -8.77 24.60 9.31
CA ILE A 118 -7.95 24.44 10.52
C ILE A 118 -6.51 24.89 10.26
N SER A 119 -5.91 24.40 9.16
CA SER A 119 -4.54 24.69 8.76
C SER A 119 -4.44 24.70 7.23
N PRO A 120 -4.49 25.89 6.59
CA PRO A 120 -4.39 26.00 5.14
C PRO A 120 -3.13 25.31 4.59
N GLY A 121 -3.30 24.48 3.55
CA GLY A 121 -2.19 23.77 2.92
C GLY A 121 -1.65 22.57 3.70
N HIS A 122 -2.36 22.12 4.75
CA HIS A 122 -1.96 20.91 5.48
C HIS A 122 -1.92 19.68 4.55
N PRO A 123 -0.88 18.82 4.61
CA PRO A 123 -0.74 17.69 3.70
C PRO A 123 -1.90 16.70 3.80
N CYS A 124 -2.63 16.53 2.70
CA CYS A 124 -3.76 15.61 2.59
C CYS A 124 -3.63 14.69 1.37
N ILE A 125 -4.06 13.45 1.54
CA ILE A 125 -4.30 12.51 0.46
C ILE A 125 -5.81 12.26 0.39
N MET A 126 -6.34 12.33 -0.83
CA MET A 126 -7.75 12.05 -1.10
C MET A 126 -7.95 10.54 -1.16
N GLY A 127 -8.45 9.97 -0.06
CA GLY A 127 -8.74 8.55 0.08
C GLY A 127 -10.13 8.19 -0.42
N LEU A 128 -10.34 8.24 -1.74
CA LEU A 128 -11.60 7.84 -2.36
C LEU A 128 -11.63 6.31 -2.44
N TRP A 129 -12.31 5.66 -1.49
CA TRP A 129 -12.42 4.20 -1.40
C TRP A 129 -13.87 3.75 -1.63
N PRO A 130 -14.42 3.96 -2.84
CA PRO A 130 -15.75 3.45 -3.16
C PRO A 130 -15.70 1.92 -3.26
N PHE A 131 -16.16 1.23 -2.22
CA PHE A 131 -16.26 -0.22 -2.18
C PHE A 131 -17.49 -0.72 -2.94
N VAL A 132 -17.51 -2.00 -3.28
CA VAL A 132 -18.65 -2.66 -3.92
C VAL A 132 -19.29 -3.73 -3.03
N SER A 133 -20.63 -3.80 -3.03
CA SER A 133 -21.37 -4.92 -2.46
C SER A 133 -21.65 -5.97 -3.53
N ASP A 134 -21.46 -7.26 -3.23
CA ASP A 134 -22.16 -8.31 -3.96
C ASP A 134 -23.65 -8.27 -3.60
N LEU A 135 -24.47 -7.73 -4.49
CA LEU A 135 -25.91 -7.54 -4.26
C LEU A 135 -26.68 -8.85 -4.03
N ARG A 136 -26.10 -10.01 -4.34
CA ARG A 136 -26.73 -11.32 -4.11
C ARG A 136 -26.56 -11.77 -2.66
N THR A 137 -25.47 -11.39 -2.02
CA THR A 137 -25.06 -11.89 -0.69
C THR A 137 -25.02 -10.79 0.37
N GLY A 138 -24.93 -9.52 -0.04
CA GLY A 138 -24.69 -8.37 0.83
C GLY A 138 -23.24 -8.24 1.31
N ALA A 139 -22.35 -9.16 0.94
CA ALA A 139 -20.94 -9.10 1.31
C ALA A 139 -20.20 -8.02 0.53
N MET A 140 -19.13 -7.48 1.11
CA MET A 140 -18.18 -6.63 0.37
C MET A 140 -17.46 -7.48 -0.68
N SER A 141 -17.25 -6.93 -1.87
CA SER A 141 -16.49 -7.55 -2.95
C SER A 141 -15.35 -6.64 -3.39
N GLY A 142 -14.16 -6.92 -2.87
CA GLY A 142 -12.95 -6.16 -3.15
C GLY A 142 -12.19 -6.64 -4.39
N GLY A 143 -12.52 -7.83 -4.92
CA GLY A 143 -11.87 -8.42 -6.09
C GLY A 143 -12.63 -8.24 -7.41
N SER A 144 -13.75 -7.50 -7.39
CA SER A 144 -14.66 -7.39 -8.54
C SER A 144 -14.13 -6.44 -9.63
N GLY A 145 -14.68 -6.59 -10.85
CA GLY A 145 -14.38 -5.67 -11.95
C GLY A 145 -14.94 -4.27 -11.70
N GLU A 146 -16.08 -4.18 -11.02
CA GLU A 146 -16.70 -2.94 -10.56
C GLU A 146 -15.81 -2.21 -9.56
N GLU A 147 -15.20 -2.93 -8.62
CA GLU A 147 -14.23 -2.38 -7.67
C GLU A 147 -12.98 -1.87 -8.42
N ALA A 148 -12.45 -2.65 -9.35
CA ALA A 148 -11.29 -2.27 -10.15
C ALA A 148 -11.51 -0.96 -10.92
N ILE A 149 -12.63 -0.84 -11.65
CA ILE A 149 -12.92 0.37 -12.43
C ILE A 149 -13.23 1.58 -11.54
N LEU A 150 -13.86 1.37 -10.39
CA LEU A 150 -14.13 2.43 -9.42
C LEU A 150 -12.83 3.03 -8.86
N ASN A 151 -11.88 2.20 -8.45
CA ASN A 151 -10.59 2.66 -7.94
C ASN A 151 -9.77 3.37 -9.03
N ALA A 152 -9.83 2.90 -10.27
CA ALA A 152 -9.19 3.58 -11.40
C ALA A 152 -9.83 4.96 -11.71
N ALA A 153 -11.16 5.03 -11.69
CA ALA A 153 -11.89 6.27 -11.89
C ALA A 153 -11.64 7.27 -10.75
N ALA A 154 -11.55 6.79 -9.50
CA ALA A 154 -11.14 7.57 -8.35
C ALA A 154 -9.75 8.19 -8.54
N ALA A 155 -8.78 7.41 -9.02
CA ALA A 155 -7.46 7.93 -9.35
C ALA A 155 -7.52 9.04 -10.41
N GLN A 156 -8.23 8.81 -11.52
CA GLN A 156 -8.34 9.77 -12.61
C GLN A 156 -9.04 11.07 -12.21
N VAL A 157 -10.17 11.00 -11.51
CA VAL A 157 -10.92 12.20 -11.13
C VAL A 157 -10.15 13.05 -10.12
N THR A 158 -9.44 12.44 -9.18
CA THR A 158 -8.64 13.18 -8.21
C THR A 158 -7.39 13.77 -8.85
N ASN A 159 -6.73 13.04 -9.77
CA ASN A 159 -5.62 13.58 -10.56
C ASN A 159 -6.06 14.77 -11.41
N TYR A 160 -7.27 14.73 -12.00
CA TYR A 160 -7.84 15.86 -12.73
C TYR A 160 -8.00 17.11 -11.86
N LEU A 161 -8.26 16.94 -10.55
CA LEU A 161 -8.33 18.04 -9.58
C LEU A 161 -6.95 18.53 -9.10
N GLY A 162 -5.86 17.88 -9.53
CA GLY A 162 -4.50 18.22 -9.10
C GLY A 162 -4.20 17.86 -7.64
N LEU A 163 -4.92 16.88 -7.08
CA LEU A 163 -4.76 16.43 -5.70
C LEU A 163 -4.12 15.03 -5.63
N PRO A 164 -3.34 14.70 -4.59
CA PRO A 164 -2.86 13.34 -4.37
C PRO A 164 -4.02 12.37 -4.06
N VAL A 165 -3.97 11.17 -4.62
CA VAL A 165 -5.01 10.15 -4.47
C VAL A 165 -4.50 8.86 -3.86
N GLY A 166 -5.32 8.31 -2.97
CA GLY A 166 -5.14 7.01 -2.35
C GLY A 166 -6.34 6.11 -2.62
N VAL A 167 -6.12 4.90 -3.13
CA VAL A 167 -7.20 3.97 -3.56
C VAL A 167 -7.01 2.57 -2.97
N ALA A 168 -8.09 1.84 -2.72
CA ALA A 168 -8.08 0.53 -2.04
C ALA A 168 -8.18 -0.64 -3.04
N ALA A 169 -7.20 -0.76 -3.93
CA ALA A 169 -7.25 -1.73 -5.04
C ALA A 169 -6.50 -3.05 -4.80
N GLY A 170 -5.89 -3.25 -3.62
CA GLY A 170 -4.96 -4.35 -3.35
C GLY A 170 -5.53 -5.65 -2.79
N MET A 171 -6.84 -5.71 -2.55
CA MET A 171 -7.49 -6.82 -1.86
C MET A 171 -8.07 -7.87 -2.81
N ALA A 172 -8.31 -9.07 -2.28
CA ALA A 172 -9.01 -10.15 -2.98
C ALA A 172 -10.15 -10.70 -2.12
N ASP A 173 -11.19 -11.21 -2.78
CA ASP A 173 -12.30 -11.93 -2.15
C ASP A 173 -11.93 -13.40 -1.87
N SER A 174 -10.87 -13.91 -2.51
CA SER A 174 -10.34 -15.24 -2.24
C SER A 174 -9.89 -15.39 -0.79
N LYS A 175 -10.11 -16.58 -0.23
CA LYS A 175 -9.69 -16.92 1.14
C LYS A 175 -8.24 -17.42 1.20
N LEU A 176 -7.62 -17.66 0.05
CA LEU A 176 -6.29 -18.26 -0.08
C LEU A 176 -5.47 -17.50 -1.13
N PRO A 177 -4.13 -17.55 -1.06
CA PRO A 177 -3.26 -17.07 -2.14
C PRO A 177 -3.30 -18.03 -3.34
N ASP A 178 -4.42 -18.07 -4.03
CA ASP A 178 -4.69 -18.94 -5.17
C ASP A 178 -4.83 -18.14 -6.48
N ASN A 179 -5.25 -18.83 -7.55
CA ASN A 179 -5.50 -18.18 -8.83
C ASN A 179 -6.60 -17.12 -8.76
N GLN A 180 -7.56 -17.24 -7.83
CA GLN A 180 -8.57 -16.21 -7.60
C GLN A 180 -7.91 -14.94 -7.06
N ALA A 181 -7.15 -15.03 -5.97
CA ALA A 181 -6.43 -13.89 -5.41
C ALA A 181 -5.51 -13.21 -6.43
N GLY A 182 -4.79 -14.00 -7.23
CA GLY A 182 -3.85 -13.49 -8.23
C GLY A 182 -4.52 -12.66 -9.33
N HIS A 183 -5.62 -13.14 -9.93
CA HIS A 183 -6.25 -12.39 -11.02
C HIS A 183 -7.08 -11.19 -10.53
N GLU A 184 -7.74 -11.28 -9.37
CA GLU A 184 -8.50 -10.18 -8.78
C GLU A 184 -7.57 -8.99 -8.48
N LYS A 185 -6.49 -9.24 -7.72
CA LYS A 185 -5.50 -8.20 -7.40
C LYS A 185 -4.74 -7.72 -8.63
N GLY A 186 -4.35 -8.65 -9.51
CA GLY A 186 -3.65 -8.33 -10.74
C GLY A 186 -4.44 -7.35 -11.61
N LEU A 187 -5.75 -7.55 -11.74
CA LEU A 187 -6.64 -6.64 -12.46
C LEU A 187 -6.77 -5.29 -11.76
N ALA A 188 -7.15 -5.29 -10.47
CA ALA A 188 -7.47 -4.08 -9.73
C ALA A 188 -6.24 -3.16 -9.55
N ILE A 189 -5.11 -3.71 -9.11
CA ILE A 189 -3.88 -2.94 -8.88
C ILE A 189 -3.33 -2.42 -10.20
N SER A 190 -3.28 -3.25 -11.26
CA SER A 190 -2.77 -2.80 -12.57
C SER A 190 -3.58 -1.64 -13.13
N LEU A 191 -4.92 -1.73 -13.03
CA LEU A 191 -5.80 -0.70 -13.55
C LEU A 191 -5.67 0.60 -12.74
N ALA A 192 -5.66 0.53 -11.42
CA ALA A 192 -5.46 1.68 -10.55
C ALA A 192 -4.08 2.34 -10.76
N ALA A 193 -3.02 1.53 -10.86
CA ALA A 193 -1.66 2.02 -11.06
C ALA A 193 -1.51 2.75 -12.40
N ASN A 194 -2.00 2.16 -13.49
CA ASN A 194 -1.95 2.78 -14.82
C ASN A 194 -2.95 3.95 -14.99
N ALA A 195 -3.96 4.05 -14.12
CA ALA A 195 -4.83 5.22 -14.00
C ALA A 195 -4.19 6.39 -13.24
N GLY A 196 -2.99 6.20 -12.69
CA GLY A 196 -2.20 7.24 -12.03
C GLY A 196 -2.43 7.34 -10.52
N ALA A 197 -2.86 6.28 -9.85
CA ALA A 197 -2.96 6.28 -8.38
C ALA A 197 -1.60 6.59 -7.73
N ASN A 198 -1.57 7.48 -6.74
CA ASN A 198 -0.31 7.80 -6.04
C ASN A 198 0.01 6.77 -4.95
N ILE A 199 -1.02 6.27 -4.27
CA ILE A 199 -0.91 5.23 -3.26
C ILE A 199 -2.02 4.21 -3.49
N ILE A 200 -1.64 2.93 -3.51
CA ILE A 200 -2.58 1.81 -3.51
C ILE A 200 -2.48 1.15 -2.14
N TYR A 201 -3.64 0.97 -1.49
CA TYR A 201 -3.76 0.33 -0.19
C TYR A 201 -4.08 -1.16 -0.34
N GLU A 202 -3.90 -1.89 0.76
CA GLU A 202 -4.11 -3.35 0.83
C GLU A 202 -3.24 -4.15 -0.16
N SER A 203 -2.23 -3.52 -0.78
CA SER A 203 -1.52 -4.03 -1.96
C SER A 203 -0.82 -5.38 -1.79
N ALA A 204 -0.56 -5.81 -0.55
CA ALA A 204 0.11 -7.06 -0.26
C ALA A 204 -0.55 -7.77 0.93
N GLY A 205 -0.79 -9.08 0.77
CA GLY A 205 -1.23 -9.97 1.84
C GLY A 205 -2.73 -10.05 2.07
N MET A 206 -3.50 -9.08 1.57
CA MET A 206 -4.91 -8.93 1.94
C MET A 206 -5.82 -9.90 1.18
N LEU A 207 -6.62 -10.66 1.92
CA LEU A 207 -7.48 -11.73 1.44
C LEU A 207 -8.84 -11.65 2.14
N ALA A 208 -9.80 -12.45 1.66
CA ALA A 208 -11.14 -12.59 2.19
C ALA A 208 -11.84 -11.24 2.39
N SER A 209 -11.73 -10.34 1.41
CA SER A 209 -12.36 -9.02 1.44
C SER A 209 -11.96 -8.28 2.72
N ILE A 210 -10.64 -8.07 2.90
CA ILE A 210 -9.96 -7.45 4.05
C ILE A 210 -10.13 -8.15 5.41
N MET A 211 -10.72 -9.34 5.47
CA MET A 211 -10.88 -10.08 6.73
C MET A 211 -9.68 -10.99 7.06
N ALA A 212 -8.74 -11.18 6.13
CA ALA A 212 -7.56 -12.00 6.34
C ALA A 212 -6.30 -11.34 5.77
N CYS A 213 -5.18 -11.62 6.42
CA CYS A 213 -3.84 -11.26 5.96
C CYS A 213 -2.95 -12.51 5.98
N SER A 214 -2.28 -12.82 4.86
CA SER A 214 -1.35 -13.94 4.76
C SER A 214 0.05 -13.44 4.44
N LEU A 215 1.04 -13.92 5.21
CA LEU A 215 2.45 -13.59 4.98
C LEU A 215 2.95 -14.18 3.66
N GLU A 216 2.52 -15.38 3.30
CA GLU A 216 2.82 -15.98 1.99
C GLU A 216 2.21 -15.14 0.86
N ALA A 217 0.95 -14.70 1.03
CA ALA A 217 0.33 -13.80 0.07
C ALA A 217 1.10 -12.47 -0.05
N MET A 218 1.64 -11.91 1.04
CA MET A 218 2.48 -10.71 0.98
C MET A 218 3.71 -10.90 0.08
N VAL A 219 4.38 -12.06 0.18
CA VAL A 219 5.57 -12.36 -0.64
C VAL A 219 5.19 -12.57 -2.11
N ILE A 220 4.09 -13.29 -2.37
CA ILE A 220 3.58 -13.51 -3.74
C ILE A 220 3.16 -12.18 -4.36
N ASP A 221 2.41 -11.37 -3.62
CA ASP A 221 1.95 -10.07 -4.06
C ASP A 221 3.13 -9.13 -4.32
N ASN A 222 4.24 -9.24 -3.57
CA ASN A 222 5.44 -8.44 -3.83
C ASN A 222 6.04 -8.68 -5.24
N ASP A 223 6.00 -9.92 -5.74
CA ASP A 223 6.40 -10.21 -7.13
C ASP A 223 5.43 -9.59 -8.14
N MET A 224 4.13 -9.70 -7.88
CA MET A 224 3.09 -9.08 -8.70
C MET A 224 3.24 -7.56 -8.73
N LEU A 225 3.45 -6.92 -7.58
CA LEU A 225 3.67 -5.47 -7.47
C LEU A 225 4.94 -5.04 -8.20
N GLY A 226 6.02 -5.82 -8.11
CA GLY A 226 7.24 -5.58 -8.90
C GLY A 226 6.97 -5.59 -10.41
N ALA A 227 6.21 -6.58 -10.88
CA ALA A 227 5.80 -6.65 -12.29
C ALA A 227 4.90 -5.48 -12.71
N ILE A 228 3.94 -5.08 -11.87
CA ILE A 228 3.07 -3.93 -12.15
C ILE A 228 3.86 -2.62 -12.17
N ASN A 229 4.78 -2.40 -11.23
CA ASN A 229 5.66 -1.23 -11.25
C ASN A 229 6.50 -1.16 -12.53
N ARG A 230 6.92 -2.31 -13.08
CA ARG A 230 7.59 -2.36 -14.39
C ARG A 230 6.66 -1.91 -15.52
N THR A 231 5.36 -2.20 -15.47
CA THR A 231 4.42 -1.71 -16.50
C THR A 231 4.21 -0.20 -16.39
N VAL A 232 4.10 0.32 -15.17
CA VAL A 232 3.96 1.77 -14.90
C VAL A 232 5.18 2.55 -15.39
N ARG A 233 6.40 2.00 -15.29
CA ARG A 233 7.62 2.63 -15.87
C ARG A 233 7.50 2.83 -17.38
N GLY A 234 6.70 2.02 -18.08
CA GLY A 234 6.51 2.12 -19.53
C GLY A 234 7.72 1.62 -20.33
N ILE A 235 7.86 2.13 -21.56
CA ILE A 235 8.97 1.82 -22.46
C ILE A 235 9.82 3.08 -22.61
N GLU A 236 11.08 2.97 -22.22
CA GLU A 236 12.06 4.05 -22.35
C GLU A 236 12.58 4.10 -23.78
N ILE A 237 12.44 5.26 -24.44
CA ILE A 237 12.85 5.45 -25.84
C ILE A 237 14.03 6.42 -25.88
N THR A 238 15.24 5.87 -26.04
CA THR A 238 16.48 6.60 -26.27
C THR A 238 17.25 5.98 -27.44
N PRO A 239 18.27 6.64 -28.00
CA PRO A 239 19.14 6.03 -29.00
C PRO A 239 19.73 4.68 -28.57
N GLU A 240 20.04 4.53 -27.28
CA GLU A 240 20.60 3.31 -26.69
C GLU A 240 19.56 2.19 -26.56
N THR A 241 18.36 2.49 -26.05
CA THR A 241 17.30 1.48 -25.87
C THR A 241 16.70 1.02 -27.19
N LEU A 242 16.76 1.86 -28.23
CA LEU A 242 16.42 1.46 -29.61
C LEU A 242 17.34 0.37 -30.16
N SER A 243 18.54 0.21 -29.61
CA SER A 243 19.42 -0.97 -29.84
C SER A 243 19.77 -1.23 -31.31
N THR A 244 19.83 -0.17 -32.14
CA THR A 244 20.04 -0.30 -33.60
C THR A 244 21.38 -0.90 -33.97
N GLN A 245 22.44 -0.61 -33.20
CA GLN A 245 23.76 -1.20 -33.41
C GLN A 245 23.77 -2.69 -33.04
N ALA A 246 23.21 -3.07 -31.89
CA ALA A 246 23.09 -4.48 -31.51
C ALA A 246 22.29 -5.29 -32.53
N MET A 247 21.19 -4.72 -33.06
CA MET A 247 20.42 -5.34 -34.15
C MET A 247 21.29 -5.59 -35.38
N ARG A 248 22.10 -4.60 -35.80
CA ARG A 248 23.04 -4.77 -36.92
C ARG A 248 24.06 -5.87 -36.64
N ASP A 249 24.69 -5.84 -35.48
CA ASP A 249 25.76 -6.79 -35.10
C ASP A 249 25.24 -8.24 -35.09
N VAL A 250 24.02 -8.44 -34.58
CA VAL A 250 23.39 -9.77 -34.56
C VAL A 250 22.97 -10.23 -35.95
N VAL A 251 22.39 -9.35 -36.78
CA VAL A 251 21.96 -9.68 -38.15
C VAL A 251 23.14 -10.11 -39.03
N PHE A 252 24.29 -9.47 -38.88
CA PHE A 252 25.51 -9.80 -39.62
C PHE A 252 26.44 -10.78 -38.88
N GLY A 253 26.01 -11.29 -37.71
CA GLY A 253 26.82 -12.10 -36.81
C GLY A 253 26.13 -13.40 -36.39
N ALA A 254 25.99 -13.60 -35.07
CA ALA A 254 25.52 -14.85 -34.48
C ALA A 254 24.04 -15.20 -34.76
N GLY A 255 23.24 -14.26 -35.25
CA GLY A 255 21.81 -14.48 -35.55
C GLY A 255 20.89 -14.53 -34.31
N HIS A 256 21.41 -14.33 -33.09
CA HIS A 256 20.62 -14.15 -31.87
C HIS A 256 21.31 -13.21 -30.87
N PHE A 257 20.54 -12.67 -29.90
CA PHE A 257 21.04 -11.70 -28.91
C PHE A 257 21.57 -12.32 -27.61
N LEU A 258 21.35 -13.62 -27.35
CA LEU A 258 21.67 -14.25 -26.05
C LEU A 258 23.11 -14.01 -25.53
N GLY A 259 24.10 -13.96 -26.42
CA GLY A 259 25.50 -13.70 -26.06
C GLY A 259 25.96 -12.26 -26.28
N HIS A 260 25.06 -11.35 -26.64
CA HIS A 260 25.40 -9.96 -26.96
C HIS A 260 25.62 -9.17 -25.66
N GLU A 261 26.66 -8.34 -25.62
CA GLU A 261 27.03 -7.55 -24.42
C GLU A 261 25.88 -6.68 -23.92
N GLN A 262 25.14 -6.05 -24.84
CA GLN A 262 23.96 -5.25 -24.50
C GLN A 262 22.88 -6.06 -23.77
N THR A 263 22.65 -7.32 -24.12
CA THR A 263 21.65 -8.16 -23.45
C THR A 263 22.01 -8.37 -21.99
N LEU A 264 23.29 -8.65 -21.71
CA LEU A 264 23.79 -8.81 -20.35
C LEU A 264 23.70 -7.50 -19.55
N SER A 265 24.04 -6.36 -20.17
CA SER A 265 23.99 -5.06 -19.48
C SER A 265 22.55 -4.62 -19.16
N MET A 266 21.55 -5.08 -19.92
CA MET A 266 20.14 -4.74 -19.71
C MET A 266 19.39 -5.66 -18.74
N MET A 267 19.98 -6.80 -18.32
CA MET A 267 19.30 -7.76 -17.44
C MET A 267 18.74 -7.11 -16.18
N GLN A 268 19.50 -6.21 -15.55
CA GLN A 268 19.10 -5.57 -14.29
C GLN A 268 18.34 -4.26 -14.47
N SER A 269 18.23 -3.73 -15.70
CA SER A 269 17.55 -2.47 -15.99
C SER A 269 16.20 -2.67 -16.66
N GLU A 270 16.09 -3.54 -17.66
CA GLU A 270 14.86 -3.72 -18.46
C GLU A 270 13.95 -4.82 -17.93
N TYR A 271 14.50 -5.81 -17.23
CA TYR A 271 13.79 -7.02 -16.83
C TYR A 271 13.54 -7.06 -15.32
N THR A 272 12.38 -7.61 -14.95
CA THR A 272 12.04 -7.92 -13.56
C THR A 272 12.10 -9.42 -13.35
N TYR A 273 12.85 -9.83 -12.33
CA TYR A 273 12.97 -11.22 -11.91
C TYR A 273 12.16 -11.43 -10.63
N PRO A 274 11.19 -12.36 -10.66
CA PRO A 274 10.39 -12.65 -9.49
C PRO A 274 11.23 -13.36 -8.42
N LEU A 275 10.91 -13.09 -7.16
CA LEU A 275 11.51 -13.70 -5.99
C LEU A 275 11.02 -15.14 -5.77
N VAL A 276 9.72 -15.38 -5.98
CA VAL A 276 9.06 -16.68 -5.77
C VAL A 276 8.32 -17.18 -7.01
N GLY A 277 8.12 -16.35 -8.04
CA GLY A 277 7.70 -16.82 -9.36
C GLY A 277 8.74 -17.76 -9.99
N ASP A 278 8.30 -18.88 -10.55
CA ASP A 278 9.17 -19.85 -11.22
C ASP A 278 9.04 -19.69 -12.74
N ARG A 279 10.18 -19.64 -13.44
CA ARG A 279 10.28 -19.52 -14.91
C ARG A 279 11.12 -20.66 -15.51
N ASN A 280 11.42 -21.70 -14.74
CA ASN A 280 12.19 -22.86 -15.18
C ASN A 280 11.38 -23.69 -16.18
N SER A 281 12.08 -24.54 -16.94
CA SER A 281 11.40 -25.53 -17.76
C SER A 281 10.67 -26.55 -16.85
N PRO A 282 9.65 -27.26 -17.36
CA PRO A 282 8.95 -28.27 -16.56
C PRO A 282 9.87 -29.34 -15.96
N ASP A 283 10.85 -29.82 -16.73
CA ASP A 283 11.80 -30.85 -16.28
C ASP A 283 12.70 -30.29 -15.15
N ASP A 284 13.25 -29.09 -15.33
CA ASP A 284 14.07 -28.42 -14.30
C ASP A 284 13.26 -28.15 -13.01
N TRP A 285 11.98 -27.76 -13.15
CA TRP A 285 11.09 -27.53 -12.01
C TRP A 285 10.80 -28.82 -11.25
N VAL A 286 10.58 -29.94 -11.96
CA VAL A 286 10.42 -31.27 -11.34
C VAL A 286 11.70 -31.69 -10.62
N ASP A 287 12.86 -31.56 -11.27
CA ASP A 287 14.16 -31.90 -10.70
C ASP A 287 14.50 -31.02 -9.47
N ALA A 288 14.02 -29.77 -9.45
CA ALA A 288 14.12 -28.86 -8.31
C ALA A 288 13.09 -29.13 -7.18
N GLY A 289 12.28 -30.19 -7.29
CA GLY A 289 11.34 -30.64 -6.26
C GLY A 289 9.89 -30.18 -6.42
N ALA A 290 9.52 -29.65 -7.59
CA ALA A 290 8.14 -29.39 -7.98
C ALA A 290 7.32 -28.51 -7.00
N LYS A 291 7.98 -27.55 -6.34
CA LYS A 291 7.31 -26.64 -5.39
C LYS A 291 6.33 -25.72 -6.09
N ASN A 292 5.18 -25.46 -5.47
CA ASN A 292 4.29 -24.40 -5.95
C ASN A 292 4.76 -23.02 -5.42
N VAL A 293 4.12 -21.94 -5.87
CA VAL A 293 4.50 -20.57 -5.47
C VAL A 293 4.31 -20.31 -3.98
N LYS A 294 3.29 -20.91 -3.36
CA LYS A 294 3.01 -20.78 -1.93
C LYS A 294 4.10 -21.45 -1.09
N ASP A 295 4.59 -22.62 -1.51
CA ASP A 295 5.67 -23.31 -0.79
C ASP A 295 6.95 -22.45 -0.78
N ARG A 296 7.31 -21.87 -1.93
CA ARG A 296 8.47 -20.97 -2.04
C ARG A 296 8.28 -19.68 -1.22
N ALA A 297 7.08 -19.12 -1.23
CA ALA A 297 6.73 -17.97 -0.41
C ALA A 297 6.83 -18.29 1.09
N HIS A 298 6.36 -19.44 1.53
CA HIS A 298 6.46 -19.88 2.92
C HIS A 298 7.91 -19.99 3.39
N GLU A 299 8.79 -20.58 2.58
CA GLU A 299 10.22 -20.65 2.87
C GLU A 299 10.86 -19.25 2.99
N TYR A 300 10.45 -18.32 2.14
CA TYR A 300 10.91 -16.93 2.21
C TYR A 300 10.42 -16.24 3.49
N VAL A 301 9.15 -16.43 3.88
CA VAL A 301 8.57 -15.88 5.10
C VAL A 301 9.34 -16.37 6.32
N LEU A 302 9.50 -17.69 6.49
CA LEU A 302 10.20 -18.27 7.64
C LEU A 302 11.63 -17.74 7.75
N ARG A 303 12.35 -17.67 6.64
CA ARG A 303 13.70 -17.11 6.62
C ARG A 303 13.71 -15.64 7.02
N THR A 304 12.79 -14.83 6.50
CA THR A 304 12.74 -13.40 6.77
C THR A 304 12.44 -13.14 8.24
N LEU A 305 11.44 -13.81 8.81
CA LEU A 305 11.09 -13.70 10.23
C LEU A 305 12.24 -14.13 11.15
N ALA A 306 13.02 -15.12 10.77
CA ALA A 306 14.15 -15.60 11.58
C ALA A 306 15.39 -14.69 11.52
N THR A 307 15.54 -13.87 10.48
CA THR A 307 16.81 -13.18 10.17
C THR A 307 16.73 -11.66 10.18
N HIS A 308 15.55 -11.08 9.97
CA HIS A 308 15.39 -9.63 9.85
C HIS A 308 15.04 -8.99 11.20
N VAL A 309 15.93 -8.13 11.70
CA VAL A 309 15.74 -7.36 12.95
C VAL A 309 16.12 -5.89 12.67
N PRO A 310 15.14 -4.98 12.52
CA PRO A 310 15.42 -3.56 12.31
C PRO A 310 16.10 -2.91 13.52
N ASP A 311 17.03 -1.98 13.27
CA ASP A 311 17.83 -1.26 14.27
C ASP A 311 17.85 0.27 14.01
N HIS A 312 16.89 0.78 13.25
CA HIS A 312 16.88 2.17 12.76
C HIS A 312 16.54 3.22 13.83
N VAL A 313 15.96 2.82 14.97
CA VAL A 313 15.69 3.74 16.09
C VAL A 313 16.81 3.63 17.12
N PRO A 314 17.52 4.73 17.45
CA PRO A 314 18.62 4.70 18.42
C PRO A 314 18.21 4.11 19.78
N ALA A 315 19.06 3.28 20.36
CA ALA A 315 18.79 2.60 21.63
C ALA A 315 18.55 3.58 22.79
N GLU A 316 19.20 4.76 22.77
CA GLU A 316 18.97 5.82 23.75
C GLU A 316 17.55 6.39 23.67
N ASN A 317 17.02 6.59 22.45
CA ASN A 317 15.66 7.07 22.24
C ASN A 317 14.65 6.01 22.69
N VAL A 318 14.90 4.73 22.38
CA VAL A 318 14.06 3.62 22.86
C VAL A 318 14.03 3.58 24.39
N ALA A 319 15.17 3.76 25.06
CA ALA A 319 15.23 3.79 26.53
C ALA A 319 14.45 4.97 27.11
N GLN A 320 14.54 6.16 26.50
CA GLN A 320 13.74 7.32 26.91
C GLN A 320 12.24 7.07 26.74
N ILE A 321 11.82 6.53 25.60
CA ILE A 321 10.41 6.19 25.32
C ILE A 321 9.88 5.24 26.39
N ARG A 322 10.62 4.17 26.71
CA ARG A 322 10.21 3.22 27.76
C ARG A 322 10.17 3.83 29.16
N ALA A 323 10.98 4.84 29.44
CA ALA A 323 10.95 5.56 30.71
C ALA A 323 9.78 6.56 30.80
N ALA A 324 9.30 7.07 29.66
CA ALA A 324 8.15 7.98 29.60
C ALA A 324 6.80 7.25 29.55
N PHE A 325 6.77 6.03 29.01
CA PHE A 325 5.55 5.24 28.83
C PHE A 325 5.66 3.87 29.51
N ASP A 326 5.15 3.79 30.74
CA ASP A 326 5.19 2.58 31.58
C ASP A 326 4.39 1.38 31.03
N ASN A 327 3.61 1.59 29.95
CA ASN A 327 2.72 0.60 29.36
C ASN A 327 3.23 0.00 28.04
N ILE A 328 4.48 0.25 27.63
CA ILE A 328 5.10 -0.40 26.47
C ILE A 328 5.51 -1.83 26.83
N ARG A 329 4.79 -2.80 26.28
CA ARG A 329 4.92 -4.24 26.58
C ARG A 329 5.77 -5.01 25.58
N LEU A 330 5.96 -4.48 24.37
CA LEU A 330 6.77 -5.16 23.35
C LEU A 330 8.21 -5.22 23.84
N ASP A 331 8.78 -6.41 23.97
CA ASP A 331 10.21 -6.57 24.18
C ASP A 331 10.94 -6.34 22.84
N THR A 332 11.99 -5.53 22.86
CA THR A 332 12.86 -5.30 21.69
C THR A 332 13.96 -6.35 21.58
N GLY A 333 14.01 -7.32 22.49
CA GLY A 333 14.83 -8.53 22.37
C GLY A 333 14.45 -9.38 21.16
N ARG A 334 15.35 -10.31 20.77
CA ARG A 334 15.06 -11.28 19.70
C ARG A 334 13.79 -12.05 20.09
N LEU A 335 12.89 -12.22 19.12
CA LEU A 335 11.80 -13.18 19.20
C LEU A 335 12.46 -14.56 19.13
N ASP A 336 12.76 -15.15 20.28
CA ASP A 336 13.28 -16.51 20.41
C ASP A 336 12.20 -17.56 20.11
#